data_AF-A0AAU9LJ83-F1
#
_entry.id   AF-A0AAU9LJ83-F1
#
_cell.length_a   1.000
_cell.length_b   1.000
_cell.length_c   1.000
_cell.angle_alpha   90.00
_cell.angle_beta   90.00
_cell.angle_gamma   90.00
#
_symmetry.space_group_name_H-M   'P 1'
#
loop_
_entity.id
_entity.type
_entity.pdbx_description
1 polymer ?
#
loop_
_entity_poly.entity_id
_entity_poly.type
_entity_poly.pdbx_seq_one_letter_code
_entity_poly.pdbx_strand_id
1 'polypeptide(L)'
;MLVIDQNREKMVVVVPSSLIGRYLERGMEGRLYSINHFKLNSTPDDFPKYEGYNFVDDQYVIIVNQATRFTLLEPVIENHFPIYPLVESIEYLVRNPRKRNLIDVVGKVIDGRLLHHDCAVDLLLQDQSGYVIQLILNDGPEALPFKLARSIQGKWIIYVSRVKYRSRGGMNFLESTSISRVAYEPVMAQANAIRAIYR
;
A
#
# COMPACT_ATOMS: atom_id res chain seq x y z
N MET A 1 1.37 -13.75 0.89
CA MET A 1 0.65 -12.94 -0.13
C MET A 1 -0.25 -11.96 0.58
N LEU A 2 -0.37 -10.73 0.09
CA LEU A 2 -1.30 -9.73 0.61
C LEU A 2 -2.49 -9.65 -0.36
N VAL A 3 -3.71 -9.68 0.15
CA VAL A 3 -4.93 -9.54 -0.65
C VAL A 3 -5.77 -8.39 -0.11
N ILE A 4 -6.65 -7.85 -0.95
CA ILE A 4 -7.62 -6.82 -0.57
C ILE A 4 -9.00 -7.43 -0.76
N ASP A 5 -9.86 -7.30 0.25
CA ASP A 5 -11.23 -7.79 0.16
C ASP A 5 -12.20 -6.74 -0.42
N GLN A 6 -13.48 -7.11 -0.52
CA GLN A 6 -14.54 -6.21 -1.01
C GLN A 6 -14.75 -4.96 -0.14
N ASN A 7 -14.38 -5.03 1.14
CA ASN A 7 -14.46 -3.91 2.09
C ASN A 7 -13.21 -3.02 2.05
N ARG A 8 -12.25 -3.33 1.16
CA ARG A 8 -10.95 -2.65 1.02
C ARG A 8 -10.00 -2.94 2.18
N GLU A 9 -10.25 -3.98 2.95
CA GLU A 9 -9.38 -4.41 4.04
C GLU A 9 -8.24 -5.27 3.48
N LYS A 10 -7.03 -5.02 4.00
CA LYS A 10 -5.85 -5.80 3.63
C LYS A 10 -5.81 -7.05 4.50
N MET A 11 -5.73 -8.22 3.87
CA MET A 11 -5.57 -9.50 4.57
C MET A 11 -4.28 -10.20 4.16
N VAL A 12 -3.69 -10.94 5.10
CA VAL A 12 -2.54 -11.80 4.77
C VAL A 12 -2.97 -13.23 4.51
N VAL A 13 -2.53 -13.72 3.35
CA VAL A 13 -2.64 -15.11 2.93
C VAL A 13 -1.28 -15.78 3.05
N VAL A 14 -1.19 -16.78 3.93
CA VAL A 14 -0.02 -17.63 4.12
C VAL A 14 -0.10 -18.80 3.15
N VAL A 15 0.94 -18.92 2.33
CA VAL A 15 1.08 -19.99 1.35
C VAL A 15 2.23 -20.90 1.80
N PRO A 16 1.97 -22.17 2.13
CA PRO A 16 3.03 -23.13 2.42
C PRO A 16 4.01 -23.24 1.25
N SER A 17 5.30 -23.40 1.54
CA SER A 17 6.37 -23.50 0.54
C SER A 17 6.10 -24.61 -0.50
N SER A 18 5.53 -25.73 -0.08
CA SER A 18 5.13 -26.84 -0.96
C SER A 18 4.06 -26.49 -1.99
N LEU A 19 3.34 -25.37 -1.79
CA LEU A 19 2.29 -24.91 -2.68
C LEU A 19 2.68 -23.65 -3.47
N ILE A 20 3.81 -23.00 -3.14
CA ILE A 20 4.17 -21.68 -3.69
C ILE A 20 4.30 -21.69 -5.22
N GLY A 21 4.86 -22.76 -5.79
CA GLY A 21 5.05 -22.89 -7.25
C GLY A 21 3.73 -22.80 -8.02
N ARG A 22 2.65 -23.38 -7.46
CA ARG A 22 1.31 -23.34 -8.07
C ARG A 22 0.74 -21.92 -8.18
N TYR A 23 1.24 -20.98 -7.38
CA TYR A 23 0.73 -19.61 -7.33
C TYR A 23 1.63 -18.62 -8.05
N LEU A 24 2.95 -18.79 -7.99
CA LEU A 24 3.91 -17.95 -8.72
C LEU A 24 3.71 -18.08 -10.24
N GLU A 25 3.49 -19.29 -10.74
CA GLU A 25 3.27 -19.53 -12.18
C GLU A 25 1.97 -18.91 -12.71
N ARG A 26 0.99 -18.65 -11.85
CA ARG A 26 -0.34 -18.17 -12.24
C ARG A 26 -0.43 -16.66 -12.46
N GLY A 27 0.59 -15.90 -12.07
CA GLY A 27 0.59 -14.42 -12.20
C GLY A 27 -0.63 -13.79 -11.53
N MET A 28 -0.83 -14.06 -10.24
CA MET A 28 -2.04 -13.69 -9.52
C MET A 28 -2.13 -12.20 -9.13
N GLU A 29 -1.04 -11.45 -9.27
CA GLU A 29 -1.00 -10.03 -8.91
C GLU A 29 -1.95 -9.21 -9.79
N GLY A 30 -2.70 -8.30 -9.18
CA GLY A 30 -3.63 -7.40 -9.87
C GLY A 30 -4.89 -8.05 -10.43
N ARG A 31 -5.21 -9.30 -10.04
CA ARG A 31 -6.39 -10.04 -10.51
C ARG A 31 -7.34 -10.37 -9.37
N LEU A 32 -8.62 -10.52 -9.70
CA LEU A 32 -9.66 -10.82 -8.72
C LEU A 32 -9.93 -12.32 -8.61
N TYR A 33 -9.87 -12.86 -7.39
CA TYR A 33 -10.12 -14.28 -7.12
C TYR A 33 -11.15 -14.49 -6.02
N SER A 34 -12.02 -15.48 -6.22
CA SER A 34 -12.74 -16.12 -5.12
C SER A 34 -11.83 -17.17 -4.47
N ILE A 35 -11.63 -17.06 -3.16
CA ILE A 35 -10.81 -17.99 -2.37
C ILE A 35 -11.76 -18.89 -1.56
N ASN A 36 -11.66 -20.20 -1.75
CA ASN A 36 -12.53 -21.18 -1.08
C ASN A 36 -11.71 -22.29 -0.40
N HIS A 37 -12.30 -22.92 0.63
CA HIS A 37 -11.72 -24.05 1.37
C HIS A 37 -10.33 -23.74 1.99
N PHE A 38 -10.21 -22.60 2.63
CA PHE A 38 -9.04 -22.20 3.40
C PHE A 38 -9.28 -22.38 4.90
N LYS A 39 -8.22 -22.26 5.70
CA LYS A 39 -8.32 -22.16 7.16
C LYS A 39 -8.12 -20.71 7.58
N LEU A 40 -8.85 -20.27 8.60
CA LEU A 40 -8.57 -19.02 9.30
C LEU A 40 -7.86 -19.37 10.61
N ASN A 41 -6.73 -18.72 10.85
CA ASN A 41 -6.01 -18.80 12.10
C ASN A 41 -5.87 -17.40 12.69
N SER A 42 -5.77 -17.30 14.01
CA SER A 42 -5.31 -16.08 14.65
C SER A 42 -3.89 -15.74 14.17
N THR A 43 -3.60 -14.46 13.95
CA THR A 43 -2.26 -13.98 13.59
C THR A 43 -1.29 -14.30 14.74
N PRO A 44 -0.28 -15.18 14.53
CA PRO A 44 0.73 -15.47 15.54
C PRO A 44 1.59 -14.24 15.89
N ASP A 45 2.14 -14.18 17.10
CA ASP A 45 3.02 -13.06 17.51
C ASP A 45 4.34 -13.00 16.70
N ASP A 46 4.80 -14.16 16.24
CA ASP A 46 5.98 -14.40 15.41
C ASP A 46 5.66 -14.39 13.90
N PHE A 47 4.46 -13.95 13.52
CA PHE A 47 4.07 -13.86 12.12
C PHE A 47 5.07 -13.03 11.31
N PRO A 48 5.35 -13.36 10.02
CA PRO A 48 6.37 -12.69 9.23
C PRO A 48 6.23 -11.17 9.21
N LYS A 49 7.32 -10.48 9.55
CA LYS A 49 7.43 -9.02 9.57
C LYS A 49 8.46 -8.57 8.55
N TYR A 50 8.22 -7.43 7.92
CA TYR A 50 9.22 -6.77 7.08
C TYR A 50 10.10 -5.89 7.97
N GLU A 51 11.35 -6.29 8.22
CA GLU A 51 12.28 -5.53 9.07
C GLU A 51 11.67 -5.13 10.43
N GLY A 52 10.88 -6.03 11.03
CA GLY A 52 10.17 -5.80 12.30
C GLY A 52 8.82 -5.06 12.19
N TYR A 53 8.36 -4.70 10.98
CA TYR A 53 7.05 -4.10 10.73
C TYR A 53 6.01 -5.12 10.27
N ASN A 54 4.79 -5.01 10.79
CA ASN A 54 3.64 -5.80 10.38
C ASN A 54 3.10 -5.33 9.03
N PHE A 55 2.61 -6.25 8.19
CA PHE A 55 1.98 -5.91 6.90
C PHE A 55 0.56 -5.37 7.05
N VAL A 56 -0.18 -5.89 8.03
CA VAL A 56 -1.58 -5.59 8.34
C VAL A 56 -1.77 -5.63 9.85
N ASP A 57 -2.84 -5.01 10.34
CA ASP A 57 -3.25 -5.03 11.75
C ASP A 57 -4.39 -6.04 11.96
N ASP A 58 -4.28 -7.21 11.33
CA ASP A 58 -5.33 -8.21 11.34
C ASP A 58 -5.17 -9.18 12.51
N GLN A 59 -6.31 -9.53 13.08
CA GLN A 59 -6.42 -10.60 14.07
C GLN A 59 -6.32 -11.99 13.43
N TYR A 60 -6.56 -12.10 12.14
CA TYR A 60 -6.64 -13.38 11.43
C TYR A 60 -5.83 -13.40 10.15
N VAL A 61 -5.35 -14.59 9.80
CA VAL A 61 -4.65 -14.86 8.56
C VAL A 61 -5.31 -16.03 7.83
N ILE A 62 -5.35 -15.95 6.51
CA ILE A 62 -5.82 -17.02 5.65
C ILE A 62 -4.67 -18.02 5.45
N ILE A 63 -4.84 -19.26 5.88
CA ILE A 63 -3.88 -20.34 5.66
C ILE A 63 -4.34 -21.19 4.48
N VAL A 64 -3.54 -21.16 3.41
CA VAL A 64 -3.72 -22.00 2.23
C VAL A 64 -3.36 -23.44 2.54
N ASN A 65 -4.17 -24.37 2.04
CA ASN A 65 -3.94 -25.80 2.15
C ASN A 65 -4.19 -26.50 0.79
N GLN A 66 -4.01 -27.82 0.72
CA GLN A 66 -4.16 -28.58 -0.53
C GLN A 66 -5.56 -28.53 -1.13
N ALA A 67 -6.59 -28.30 -0.32
CA ALA A 67 -7.98 -28.17 -0.77
C ALA A 67 -8.35 -26.73 -1.15
N THR A 68 -7.51 -25.73 -0.82
CA THR A 68 -7.80 -24.33 -1.10
C THR A 68 -7.85 -24.07 -2.60
N ARG A 69 -8.94 -23.45 -3.05
CA ARG A 69 -9.19 -23.15 -4.46
C ARG A 69 -9.22 -21.64 -4.66
N PHE A 70 -8.46 -21.18 -5.64
CA PHE A 70 -8.52 -19.82 -6.16
C PHE A 70 -9.17 -19.87 -7.54
N THR A 71 -10.36 -19.28 -7.65
CA THR A 71 -11.13 -19.19 -8.89
C THR A 71 -11.07 -17.76 -9.38
N LEU A 72 -10.51 -17.54 -10.58
CA LEU A 72 -10.48 -16.22 -11.22
C LEU A 72 -11.92 -15.78 -11.49
N LEU A 73 -12.27 -14.56 -11.08
CA LEU A 73 -13.58 -13.98 -11.35
C LEU A 73 -13.56 -13.21 -12.68
N GLU A 74 -14.71 -13.15 -13.36
CA GLU A 74 -14.81 -12.49 -14.66
C GLU A 74 -14.64 -10.96 -14.57
N PRO A 75 -14.11 -10.31 -15.62
CA PRO A 75 -13.83 -8.87 -15.64
C PRO A 75 -15.03 -7.96 -15.35
N VAL A 76 -16.25 -8.44 -15.62
CA VAL A 76 -17.48 -7.66 -15.37
C VAL A 76 -17.69 -7.42 -13.86
N ILE A 77 -17.27 -8.37 -13.01
CA ILE A 77 -17.30 -8.23 -11.55
C ILE A 77 -16.15 -7.34 -11.07
N GLU A 78 -15.00 -7.35 -11.78
CA GLU A 78 -13.81 -6.56 -11.42
C GLU A 78 -14.08 -5.05 -11.41
N ASN A 79 -14.98 -4.55 -12.26
CA ASN A 79 -15.34 -3.12 -12.32
C ASN A 79 -15.95 -2.57 -11.01
N HIS A 80 -16.44 -3.44 -10.13
CA HIS A 80 -17.00 -3.06 -8.84
C HIS A 80 -16.10 -3.41 -7.66
N PHE A 81 -14.97 -4.08 -7.90
CA PHE A 81 -14.05 -4.47 -6.84
C PHE A 81 -12.99 -3.40 -6.58
N PRO A 82 -12.67 -3.10 -5.32
CA PRO A 82 -11.66 -2.12 -5.00
C PRO A 82 -10.26 -2.62 -5.36
N ILE A 83 -9.54 -1.82 -6.16
CA ILE A 83 -8.14 -2.06 -6.53
C ILE A 83 -7.19 -1.63 -5.40
N TYR A 84 -7.60 -0.64 -4.60
CA TYR A 84 -6.80 -0.05 -3.54
C TYR A 84 -7.44 -0.28 -2.16
N PRO A 85 -6.61 -0.54 -1.13
CA PRO A 85 -7.12 -0.70 0.22
C PRO A 85 -7.68 0.61 0.75
N LEU A 86 -8.41 0.55 1.86
CA LEU A 86 -8.79 1.74 2.59
C LEU A 86 -7.52 2.40 3.14
N VAL A 87 -7.38 3.70 2.86
CA VAL A 87 -6.27 4.53 3.33
C VAL A 87 -6.82 5.55 4.31
N GLU A 88 -6.20 5.61 5.48
CA GLU A 88 -6.49 6.58 6.53
C GLU A 88 -6.04 7.99 6.11
N SER A 89 -6.66 9.03 6.67
CA SER A 89 -6.22 10.40 6.42
C SER A 89 -4.84 10.66 7.04
N ILE A 90 -4.08 11.57 6.44
CA ILE A 90 -2.78 12.01 6.95
C ILE A 90 -2.94 12.59 8.35
N GLU A 91 -4.01 13.34 8.62
CA GLU A 91 -4.33 13.82 9.98
C GLU A 91 -4.41 12.67 10.99
N TYR A 92 -5.15 11.61 10.65
CA TYR A 92 -5.30 10.46 11.54
C TYR A 92 -3.97 9.75 11.76
N LEU A 93 -3.19 9.54 10.70
CA LEU A 93 -1.87 8.92 10.77
C LEU A 93 -0.90 9.68 11.66
N VAL A 94 -0.89 11.02 11.58
CA VAL A 94 -0.03 11.87 12.41
C VAL A 94 -0.44 11.84 13.87
N ARG A 95 -1.75 11.82 14.16
CA ARG A 95 -2.29 11.76 15.52
C ARG A 95 -2.21 10.36 16.15
N ASN A 96 -2.28 9.30 15.33
CA ASN A 96 -2.29 7.90 15.76
C ASN A 96 -1.16 7.12 15.06
N PRO A 97 0.11 7.44 15.35
CA PRO A 97 1.24 6.87 14.62
C PRO A 97 1.39 5.37 14.86
N ARG A 98 1.16 4.57 13.81
CA ARG A 98 1.36 3.11 13.84
C ARG A 98 2.82 2.73 13.60
N LYS A 99 3.68 2.99 14.59
CA LYS A 99 5.15 2.87 14.48
C LYS A 99 5.68 1.48 14.09
N ARG A 100 4.86 0.42 14.17
CA ARG A 100 5.25 -0.96 13.84
C ARG A 100 4.45 -1.58 12.70
N ASN A 101 3.62 -0.81 11.99
CA ASN A 101 2.88 -1.30 10.84
C ASN A 101 3.38 -0.61 9.57
N LEU A 102 3.38 -1.35 8.47
CA LEU A 102 3.53 -0.79 7.15
C LEU A 102 2.23 -0.09 6.77
N ILE A 103 2.34 1.17 6.37
CA ILE A 103 1.22 2.07 6.14
C ILE A 103 1.10 2.30 4.64
N ASP A 104 -0.12 2.54 4.18
CA ASP A 104 -0.36 3.06 2.83
C ASP A 104 -0.82 4.50 2.96
N VAL A 105 -0.40 5.36 2.04
CA VAL A 105 -0.74 6.79 2.04
C VAL A 105 -1.21 7.21 0.66
N VAL A 106 -2.13 8.16 0.62
CA VAL A 106 -2.58 8.81 -0.60
C VAL A 106 -2.58 10.31 -0.38
N GLY A 107 -2.04 11.05 -1.34
CA GLY A 107 -1.91 12.50 -1.22
C GLY A 107 -1.55 13.16 -2.54
N LYS A 108 -1.93 14.43 -2.67
CA LYS A 108 -1.46 15.34 -3.71
C LYS A 108 -0.03 15.75 -3.40
N VAL A 109 0.86 15.61 -4.38
CA VAL A 109 2.20 16.17 -4.33
C VAL A 109 2.08 17.69 -4.40
N ILE A 110 2.46 18.39 -3.33
CA ILE A 110 2.43 19.85 -3.28
C ILE A 110 3.82 20.47 -3.49
N ASP A 111 4.86 19.72 -3.16
CA ASP A 111 6.27 20.07 -3.37
C ASP A 111 7.13 18.80 -3.39
N GLY A 112 8.35 18.90 -3.92
CA GLY A 112 9.31 17.81 -3.87
C GLY A 112 10.66 18.13 -4.49
N ARG A 113 11.68 17.38 -4.08
CA ARG A 113 13.07 17.54 -4.54
C ARG A 113 13.82 16.21 -4.57
N LEU A 114 14.81 16.14 -5.44
CA LEU A 114 15.75 15.02 -5.48
C LEU A 114 16.77 15.17 -4.35
N LEU A 115 17.02 14.08 -3.62
CA LEU A 115 18.08 13.99 -2.63
C LEU A 115 19.33 13.41 -3.32
N HIS A 116 20.28 14.29 -3.65
CA HIS A 116 21.45 13.97 -4.46
C HIS A 116 22.38 12.89 -3.90
N HIS A 117 22.30 12.59 -2.60
CA HIS A 117 23.22 11.67 -1.94
C HIS A 117 22.75 10.21 -1.91
N ASP A 118 21.44 9.95 -2.03
CA ASP A 118 20.87 8.63 -1.73
C ASP A 118 19.99 8.04 -2.85
N CYS A 119 20.00 8.65 -4.05
CA CYS A 119 19.06 8.31 -5.12
C CYS A 119 17.59 8.30 -4.63
N ALA A 120 17.27 9.25 -3.75
CA ALA A 120 15.97 9.34 -3.10
C ALA A 120 15.24 10.62 -3.51
N VAL A 121 13.92 10.63 -3.35
CA VAL A 121 13.06 11.78 -3.61
C VAL A 121 12.31 12.15 -2.33
N ASP A 122 12.43 13.41 -1.95
CA ASP A 122 11.71 14.01 -0.84
C ASP A 122 10.44 14.68 -1.39
N LEU A 123 9.27 14.26 -0.92
CA LEU A 123 7.97 14.77 -1.35
C LEU A 123 7.19 15.32 -0.17
N LEU A 124 6.44 16.39 -0.39
CA LEU A 124 5.38 16.82 0.51
C LEU A 124 4.03 16.40 -0.06
N LEU A 125 3.30 15.59 0.71
CA LEU A 125 1.98 15.09 0.34
C LEU A 125 0.91 15.78 1.19
N GLN A 126 -0.15 16.26 0.53
CA GLN A 126 -1.35 16.80 1.16
C GLN A 126 -2.57 15.94 0.82
N ASP A 127 -3.36 15.54 1.81
CA ASP A 127 -4.60 14.79 1.58
C ASP A 127 -5.84 15.69 1.65
N GLN A 128 -7.03 15.08 1.63
CA GLN A 128 -8.31 15.78 1.67
C GLN A 128 -8.59 16.51 3.00
N SER A 129 -7.88 16.20 4.09
CA SER A 129 -8.03 16.96 5.34
C SER A 129 -7.14 18.20 5.38
N GLY A 130 -6.36 18.44 4.33
CA GLY A 130 -5.41 19.56 4.24
C GLY A 130 -4.12 19.34 5.02
N TYR A 131 -3.97 18.21 5.70
CA TYR A 131 -2.74 17.88 6.43
C TYR A 131 -1.63 17.49 5.47
N VAL A 132 -0.41 17.91 5.82
CA VAL A 132 0.79 17.66 5.03
C VAL A 132 1.68 16.69 5.77
N ILE A 133 2.23 15.70 5.06
CA ILE A 133 3.29 14.83 5.56
C ILE A 133 4.44 14.76 4.56
N GLN A 134 5.66 14.71 5.10
CA GLN A 134 6.85 14.42 4.31
C GLN A 134 6.90 12.93 3.97
N LEU A 135 7.23 12.60 2.72
CA LEU A 135 7.46 11.26 2.24
C LEU A 135 8.82 11.19 1.56
N ILE A 136 9.69 10.32 2.06
CA ILE A 136 10.98 9.98 1.44
C ILE A 136 10.79 8.69 0.63
N LEU A 137 10.95 8.80 -0.68
CA LEU A 137 10.96 7.68 -1.61
C LEU A 137 12.42 7.34 -1.97
N ASN A 138 12.93 6.25 -1.41
CA ASN A 138 14.20 5.65 -1.80
C ASN A 138 14.07 4.95 -3.16
N ASP A 139 15.19 4.74 -3.85
CA ASP A 139 15.22 4.10 -5.15
C ASP A 139 14.51 2.73 -5.11
N GLY A 140 13.62 2.51 -6.07
CA GLY A 140 12.73 1.37 -6.08
C GLY A 140 12.09 1.17 -7.46
N PRO A 141 11.71 -0.06 -7.81
CA PRO A 141 11.34 -0.41 -9.19
C PRO A 141 10.14 0.38 -9.74
N GLU A 142 9.29 0.94 -8.89
CA GLU A 142 8.11 1.72 -9.30
C GLU A 142 8.23 3.23 -9.05
N ALA A 143 9.31 3.65 -8.38
CA ALA A 143 9.68 5.04 -8.14
C ALA A 143 10.42 5.60 -9.38
N LEU A 144 9.86 5.40 -10.58
CA LEU A 144 10.50 5.77 -11.84
C LEU A 144 10.81 7.29 -11.87
N PRO A 145 12.10 7.69 -12.02
CA PRO A 145 12.50 9.09 -11.86
C PRO A 145 11.71 10.08 -12.72
N PHE A 146 11.40 9.71 -13.97
CA PHE A 146 10.62 10.58 -14.87
C PHE A 146 9.17 10.77 -14.39
N LYS A 147 8.53 9.73 -13.83
CA LYS A 147 7.16 9.83 -13.30
C LYS A 147 7.14 10.66 -12.03
N LEU A 148 8.16 10.50 -11.18
CA LEU A 148 8.31 11.33 -9.98
C LEU A 148 8.50 12.80 -10.32
N ALA A 149 9.41 13.12 -11.25
CA ALA A 149 9.61 14.49 -11.72
C ALA A 149 8.30 15.11 -12.27
N ARG A 150 7.56 14.34 -13.08
CA ARG A 150 6.25 14.78 -13.58
C ARG A 150 5.21 14.93 -12.47
N SER A 151 5.21 14.06 -11.46
CA SER A 151 4.28 14.18 -10.33
C SER A 151 4.52 15.43 -9.49
N ILE A 152 5.78 15.86 -9.36
CA ILE A 152 6.16 17.10 -8.67
C ILE A 152 5.69 18.30 -9.50
N GLN A 153 6.08 18.37 -10.78
CA GLN A 153 5.73 19.49 -11.66
C GLN A 153 4.22 19.62 -11.86
N GLY A 154 3.54 18.50 -12.11
CA GLY A 154 2.11 18.41 -12.36
C GLY A 154 1.25 18.39 -11.10
N LYS A 155 1.86 18.39 -9.91
CA LYS A 155 1.18 18.28 -8.61
C LYS A 155 0.17 17.12 -8.58
N TRP A 156 0.64 15.95 -9.02
CA TRP A 156 -0.20 14.76 -9.16
C TRP A 156 -0.63 14.21 -7.81
N ILE A 157 -1.71 13.44 -7.82
CA ILE A 157 -2.08 12.60 -6.67
C ILE A 157 -1.38 11.27 -6.82
N ILE A 158 -0.71 10.83 -5.76
CA ILE A 158 -0.04 9.54 -5.72
C ILE A 158 -0.58 8.69 -4.56
N TYR A 159 -0.58 7.38 -4.76
CA TYR A 159 -0.75 6.38 -3.71
C TYR A 159 0.58 5.66 -3.54
N VAL A 160 1.02 5.53 -2.29
CA VAL A 160 2.25 4.81 -1.95
C VAL A 160 1.93 3.76 -0.90
N SER A 161 2.19 2.50 -1.23
CA SER A 161 1.98 1.38 -0.31
C SER A 161 3.21 1.06 0.51
N ARG A 162 2.99 0.46 1.68
CA ARG A 162 4.01 -0.18 2.51
C ARG A 162 5.16 0.72 2.91
N VAL A 163 4.84 1.95 3.32
CA VAL A 163 5.81 2.90 3.88
C VAL A 163 5.90 2.73 5.39
N LYS A 164 7.03 3.13 5.97
CA LYS A 164 7.25 3.17 7.41
C LYS A 164 6.91 4.56 7.93
N TYR A 165 6.20 4.61 9.06
CA TYR A 165 6.09 5.84 9.83
C TYR A 165 7.34 6.05 10.68
N ARG A 166 7.97 7.21 10.55
CA ARG A 166 9.17 7.60 11.28
C ARG A 166 8.95 8.93 11.98
N SER A 167 9.71 9.13 13.06
CA SER A 167 9.76 10.38 13.79
C SER A 167 11.20 10.69 14.15
N ARG A 168 11.70 11.86 13.77
CA ARG A 168 13.06 12.32 14.08
C ARG A 168 13.01 13.81 14.39
N GLY A 169 13.55 14.19 15.55
CA GLY A 169 13.61 15.61 15.97
C GLY A 169 12.24 16.29 16.07
N GLY A 170 11.19 15.54 16.45
CA GLY A 170 9.82 16.06 16.55
C GLY A 170 9.06 16.14 15.23
N MET A 171 9.71 15.89 14.08
CA MET A 171 9.05 15.81 12.78
C MET A 171 8.66 14.38 12.45
N ASN A 172 7.42 14.22 11.97
CA ASN A 172 6.88 12.95 11.51
C ASN A 172 6.97 12.88 9.99
N PHE A 173 7.44 11.74 9.48
CA PHE A 173 7.57 11.53 8.04
C PHE A 173 7.34 10.06 7.70
N LEU A 174 7.07 9.81 6.43
CA LEU A 174 6.94 8.49 5.85
C LEU A 174 8.22 8.16 5.07
N GLU A 175 8.65 6.92 5.13
CA GLU A 175 9.84 6.43 4.45
C GLU A 175 9.49 5.16 3.68
N SER A 176 9.79 5.12 2.37
CA SER A 176 9.54 3.94 1.56
C SER A 176 10.43 2.77 1.94
N THR A 177 9.92 1.57 1.68
CA THR A 177 10.65 0.31 1.85
C THR A 177 11.05 -0.28 0.51
N SER A 178 11.89 -1.32 0.50
CA SER A 178 12.25 -2.04 -0.74
C SER A 178 11.04 -2.70 -1.42
N ILE A 179 9.95 -2.90 -0.67
CA ILE A 179 8.70 -3.48 -1.14
C ILE A 179 7.61 -2.43 -1.36
N SER A 180 7.90 -1.14 -1.21
CA SER A 180 6.95 -0.07 -1.53
C SER A 180 6.59 -0.07 -3.01
N ARG A 181 5.37 0.39 -3.29
CA ARG A 181 4.80 0.52 -4.64
C ARG A 181 4.19 1.90 -4.79
N VAL A 182 4.31 2.49 -5.97
CA VAL A 182 3.82 3.85 -6.25
C VAL A 182 2.85 3.79 -7.41
N ALA A 183 1.61 4.21 -7.15
CA ALA A 183 0.61 4.44 -8.18
C ALA A 183 0.42 5.94 -8.39
N TYR A 184 0.49 6.36 -9.65
CA TYR A 184 0.33 7.75 -10.07
C TYR A 184 -1.10 7.96 -10.58
N GLU A 185 -1.74 9.03 -10.13
CA GLU A 185 -3.14 9.34 -10.44
C GLU A 185 -4.08 8.15 -10.19
N PRO A 186 -4.06 7.53 -9.00
CA PRO A 186 -4.85 6.34 -8.73
C PRO A 186 -6.35 6.62 -8.85
N VAL A 187 -7.09 5.63 -9.34
CA VAL A 187 -8.57 5.65 -9.39
C VAL A 187 -9.08 5.04 -8.09
N MET A 188 -9.26 5.88 -7.06
CA MET A 188 -9.76 5.48 -5.75
C MET A 188 -10.54 6.62 -5.08
N ALA A 189 -11.44 6.29 -4.14
CA ALA A 189 -12.31 7.25 -3.48
C ALA A 189 -11.55 8.41 -2.82
N GLN A 190 -10.47 8.14 -2.09
CA GLN A 190 -9.65 9.16 -1.45
C GLN A 190 -8.99 10.10 -2.46
N ALA A 191 -8.45 9.56 -3.56
CA ALA A 191 -7.87 10.38 -4.62
C ALA A 191 -8.93 11.26 -5.28
N ASN A 192 -10.14 10.75 -5.50
CA ASN A 192 -11.26 11.54 -6.03
C ASN A 192 -11.69 12.65 -5.07
N ALA A 193 -11.70 12.39 -3.77
CA ALA A 193 -11.97 13.41 -2.75
C ALA A 193 -10.91 14.53 -2.78
N ILE A 194 -9.63 14.17 -2.89
CA ILE A 194 -8.55 15.16 -3.07
C ILE A 194 -8.77 15.95 -4.36
N ARG A 195 -9.05 15.30 -5.50
CA ARG A 195 -9.31 15.99 -6.79
C ARG A 195 -10.44 17.00 -6.68
N ALA A 196 -11.52 16.69 -5.96
CA ALA A 196 -12.68 17.56 -5.81
C ALA A 196 -12.35 18.89 -5.10
N ILE A 197 -11.30 18.93 -4.27
CA ILE A 197 -10.88 20.15 -3.55
C ILE A 197 -10.12 21.13 -4.47
N TYR A 198 -9.44 20.62 -5.50
CA TYR A 198 -8.58 21.42 -6.39
C TYR A 198 -9.13 21.57 -7.82
N ARG A 199 -10.43 21.30 -8.02
CA ARG A 199 -11.16 21.67 -9.25
C ARG A 199 -11.62 23.12 -9.15
#